data_AF-A0A521H0Q8-F1
#
_entry.id   AF-A0A521H0Q8-F1
#
_cell.length_a   1.000
_cell.length_b   1.000
_cell.length_c   1.000
_cell.angle_alpha   90.00
_cell.angle_beta   90.00
_cell.angle_gamma   90.00
#
_symmetry.space_group_name_H-M   'P 1'
#
loop_
_entity.id
_entity.type
_entity.pdbx_description
1 polymer ?
#
loop_
_entity_poly.entity_id
_entity_poly.type
_entity_poly.pdbx_seq_one_letter_code
_entity_poly.pdbx_strand_id
1 'polypeptide(L)'
;MADLARFDEDAWGRFLAFVLDEGDAVSPAEVQAAVQRLGMDLRPAVARVQAAMRSAAARAALERARSLRPSLVQKILEHTCRGGDSPRDQLRAWIDAGVAAPQRAVFYRRLEYASTEEDLRSLLEDLQRLDLLASLSREPDEPSE
;
A
#
# COMPACT_ATOMS: atom_id res chain seq x y z
N MET A 1 20.38 15.45 -37.36
CA MET A 1 20.21 15.22 -35.91
C MET A 1 19.92 13.74 -35.64
N ALA A 2 20.91 12.86 -35.79
CA ALA A 2 20.73 11.40 -35.66
C ALA A 2 21.16 10.85 -34.28
N ASP A 3 21.88 11.63 -33.46
CA ASP A 3 22.54 11.13 -32.25
C ASP A 3 21.63 10.99 -31.02
N LEU A 4 20.45 11.62 -31.00
CA LEU A 4 19.54 11.58 -29.84
C LEU A 4 18.81 10.23 -29.70
N ALA A 5 18.82 9.40 -30.74
CA ALA A 5 18.19 8.08 -30.73
C ALA A 5 19.10 6.98 -30.15
N ARG A 6 20.39 7.27 -29.92
CA ARG A 6 21.36 6.26 -29.45
C ARG A 6 21.30 5.98 -27.94
N PHE A 7 20.64 6.84 -27.19
CA PHE A 7 20.59 6.77 -25.74
C PHE A 7 19.32 6.09 -25.27
N ASP A 8 19.48 5.16 -24.32
CA ASP A 8 18.38 4.44 -23.70
C ASP A 8 17.62 5.31 -22.67
N GLU A 9 16.47 4.80 -22.23
CA GLU A 9 15.56 5.50 -21.33
C GLU A 9 16.20 5.79 -19.96
N ASP A 10 17.15 4.95 -19.52
CA ASP A 10 17.90 5.10 -18.27
C ASP A 10 18.94 6.23 -18.34
N ALA A 11 19.65 6.37 -19.47
CA ALA A 11 20.58 7.47 -19.68
C ALA A 11 19.86 8.84 -19.63
N TRP A 12 18.65 8.91 -20.20
CA TRP A 12 17.79 10.09 -20.13
C TRP A 12 17.35 10.40 -18.69
N GLY A 13 17.02 9.38 -17.90
CA GLY A 13 16.65 9.55 -16.49
C GLY A 13 17.77 10.20 -15.66
N ARG A 14 19.03 9.78 -15.85
CA ARG A 14 20.19 10.34 -15.14
C ARG A 14 20.54 11.75 -15.58
N PHE A 15 20.46 12.03 -16.89
CA PHE A 15 20.71 13.36 -17.43
C PHE A 15 19.74 14.39 -16.88
N LEU A 16 18.45 14.06 -16.80
CA LEU A 16 17.44 14.98 -16.28
C LEU A 16 17.56 15.20 -14.77
N ALA A 17 17.91 14.17 -14.00
CA ALA A 17 18.22 14.32 -12.58
C ALA A 17 19.39 15.29 -12.34
N PHE A 18 20.38 15.29 -13.23
CA PHE A 18 21.52 16.20 -13.17
C PHE A 18 21.15 17.65 -13.59
N VAL A 19 20.37 17.82 -14.66
CA VAL A 19 20.02 19.15 -15.20
C VAL A 19 19.02 19.91 -14.31
N LEU A 20 18.17 19.20 -13.57
CA LEU A 20 17.12 19.82 -12.76
C LEU A 20 17.59 20.26 -11.36
N ASP A 21 18.86 20.04 -11.00
CA ASP A 21 19.36 20.27 -9.63
C ASP A 21 19.92 21.68 -9.37
N GLU A 22 19.96 22.61 -10.33
CA GLU A 22 20.57 23.94 -10.09
C GLU A 22 19.79 25.14 -10.66
N GLY A 23 19.19 25.92 -9.74
CA GLY A 23 19.63 27.30 -9.51
C GLY A 23 18.98 28.45 -10.30
N ASP A 24 18.80 28.36 -11.62
CA ASP A 24 18.35 29.51 -12.41
C ASP A 24 16.98 29.27 -13.07
N ALA A 25 15.97 29.94 -12.52
CA ALA A 25 14.58 29.89 -12.96
C ALA A 25 14.38 30.64 -14.29
N VAL A 26 14.97 30.14 -15.37
CA VAL A 26 14.55 30.53 -16.72
C VAL A 26 13.15 29.98 -16.94
N SER A 27 12.21 30.83 -17.33
CA SER A 27 10.84 30.37 -17.47
C SER A 27 10.74 29.33 -18.60
N PRO A 28 9.97 28.25 -18.43
CA PRO A 28 9.81 27.22 -19.47
C PRO A 28 9.37 27.79 -20.82
N ALA A 29 8.63 28.91 -20.81
CA ALA A 29 8.18 29.63 -21.99
C ALA A 29 9.32 30.30 -22.77
N GLU A 30 10.32 30.85 -22.08
CA GLU A 30 11.48 31.49 -22.71
C GLU A 30 12.39 30.47 -23.39
N VAL A 31 12.61 29.31 -22.74
CA VAL A 31 13.37 28.19 -23.32
C VAL A 31 12.65 27.66 -24.56
N GLN A 32 11.32 27.47 -24.49
CA GLN A 32 10.55 26.99 -25.63
C GLN A 32 10.56 27.98 -26.80
N ALA A 33 10.43 29.28 -26.52
CA ALA A 33 10.48 30.33 -27.54
C ALA A 33 11.88 30.48 -28.16
N ALA A 34 12.95 30.27 -27.41
CA ALA A 34 14.32 30.27 -27.93
C ALA A 34 14.59 29.07 -28.83
N VAL A 35 14.11 27.89 -28.44
CA VAL A 35 14.31 26.65 -29.21
C VAL A 35 13.46 26.61 -30.47
N GLN A 36 12.23 27.14 -30.43
CA GLN A 36 11.40 27.34 -31.63
C GLN A 36 12.04 28.33 -32.60
N ARG A 37 12.66 29.41 -32.11
CA ARG A 37 13.42 30.37 -32.94
C ARG A 37 14.60 29.71 -33.68
N LEU A 38 15.16 28.64 -33.13
CA LEU A 38 16.22 27.84 -33.75
C LEU A 38 15.68 26.74 -34.69
N GLY A 39 14.37 26.68 -34.94
CA GLY A 39 13.74 25.70 -35.82
C GLY A 39 13.68 24.28 -35.24
N MET A 40 13.91 24.12 -33.94
CA MET A 40 13.88 22.82 -33.27
C MET A 40 12.51 22.60 -32.60
N ASP A 41 11.86 21.48 -32.94
CA ASP A 41 10.61 21.06 -32.30
C ASP A 41 10.90 20.17 -31.09
N LEU A 42 10.64 20.68 -29.89
CA LEU A 42 10.83 19.97 -28.63
C LEU A 42 9.67 19.05 -28.24
N ARG A 43 8.49 19.19 -28.87
CA ARG A 43 7.29 18.40 -28.54
C ARG A 43 7.56 16.88 -28.49
N PRO A 44 8.25 16.25 -29.47
CA PRO A 44 8.54 14.82 -29.40
C PRO A 44 9.50 14.44 -28.26
N ALA A 45 10.45 15.29 -27.92
CA ALA A 45 11.37 15.06 -26.80
C ALA A 45 10.63 15.16 -25.45
N VAL A 46 9.80 16.20 -25.28
CA VAL A 46 8.98 16.38 -24.08
C VAL A 46 7.99 15.21 -23.89
N ALA A 47 7.34 14.77 -24.97
CA ALA A 47 6.44 13.62 -24.92
C ALA A 47 7.16 12.34 -24.48
N ARG A 48 8.39 12.11 -24.95
CA ARG A 48 9.22 10.97 -24.52
C ARG A 48 9.59 11.05 -23.05
N VAL A 49 10.02 12.21 -22.57
CA VAL A 49 10.35 12.42 -21.15
C VAL A 49 9.12 12.19 -20.27
N GLN A 50 7.96 12.73 -20.65
CA GLN A 50 6.71 12.51 -19.91
C GLN A 50 6.26 11.05 -19.92
N ALA A 51 6.52 10.30 -20.99
CA ALA A 51 6.24 8.87 -21.05
C ALA A 51 7.18 8.08 -20.12
N ALA A 52 8.48 8.39 -20.15
CA ALA A 52 9.48 7.78 -19.29
C ALA A 52 9.20 8.03 -17.80
N MET A 53 8.83 9.26 -17.42
CA MET A 53 8.45 9.59 -16.04
C MET A 53 7.22 8.81 -15.56
N ARG A 54 6.19 8.68 -16.40
CA ARG A 54 4.99 7.88 -16.09
C ARG A 54 5.33 6.39 -15.91
N SER A 55 6.17 5.86 -16.79
CA SER A 55 6.68 4.48 -16.71
C SER A 55 7.46 4.24 -15.41
N ALA A 56 8.37 5.15 -15.05
CA ALA A 56 9.14 5.09 -13.81
C ALA A 56 8.23 5.14 -12.57
N ALA A 57 7.26 6.04 -12.53
CA ALA A 57 6.29 6.13 -11.44
C ALA A 57 5.45 4.86 -11.29
N ALA A 58 5.00 4.28 -12.41
CA ALA A 58 4.24 3.03 -12.43
C ALA A 58 5.07 1.85 -11.91
N ARG A 59 6.35 1.74 -12.31
CA ARG A 59 7.28 0.71 -11.78
C ARG A 59 7.52 0.89 -10.28
N ALA A 60 7.73 2.11 -9.81
CA ALA A 60 7.90 2.40 -8.38
C ALA A 60 6.64 2.09 -7.56
N ALA A 61 5.45 2.29 -8.11
CA ALA A 61 4.20 1.89 -7.48
C ALA A 61 4.04 0.35 -7.44
N LEU A 62 4.39 -0.33 -8.53
CA LEU A 62 4.36 -1.79 -8.60
C LEU A 62 5.34 -2.44 -7.61
N GLU A 63 6.56 -1.93 -7.50
CA GLU A 63 7.54 -2.46 -6.53
C GLU A 63 7.11 -2.21 -5.07
N ARG A 64 6.52 -1.04 -4.78
CA ARG A 64 5.90 -0.81 -3.47
C ARG A 64 4.76 -1.79 -3.19
N ALA A 65 3.90 -2.07 -4.17
CA ALA A 65 2.84 -3.06 -4.00
C ALA A 65 3.42 -4.48 -3.81
N ARG A 66 4.50 -4.84 -4.51
CA ARG A 66 5.20 -6.12 -4.36
C ARG A 66 5.86 -6.26 -2.99
N SER A 67 6.47 -5.21 -2.45
CA SER A 67 7.06 -5.25 -1.11
C SER A 67 6.02 -5.35 0.01
N LEU A 68 4.82 -4.80 -0.20
CA LEU A 68 3.69 -4.92 0.73
C LEU A 68 2.96 -6.27 0.66
N ARG A 69 3.02 -6.96 -0.48
CA ARG A 69 2.28 -8.21 -0.71
C ARG A 69 2.61 -9.32 0.30
N PRO A 70 3.87 -9.63 0.66
CA PRO A 70 4.18 -10.65 1.66
C PRO A 70 3.58 -10.33 3.03
N SER A 71 3.63 -9.07 3.46
CA SER A 71 3.06 -8.63 4.74
C SER A 71 1.53 -8.75 4.76
N LEU A 72 0.86 -8.39 3.66
CA LEU A 72 -0.59 -8.54 3.54
C LEU A 72 -1.01 -10.02 3.48
N VAL A 73 -0.28 -10.84 2.71
CA VAL A 73 -0.51 -12.29 2.67
C VAL A 73 -0.29 -12.91 4.03
N GLN A 74 0.75 -12.49 4.76
CA GLN A 74 1.00 -12.96 6.12
C GLN A 74 -0.10 -12.54 7.08
N LYS A 75 -0.57 -11.29 7.05
CA LYS A 75 -1.72 -10.85 7.86
C LYS A 75 -2.98 -11.64 7.54
N ILE A 76 -3.26 -11.86 6.25
CA ILE A 76 -4.39 -12.69 5.81
C ILE A 76 -4.22 -14.09 6.38
N LEU A 77 -3.06 -14.72 6.25
CA LEU A 77 -2.76 -16.04 6.81
C LEU A 77 -2.78 -16.05 8.34
N GLU A 78 -2.40 -14.98 9.04
CA GLU A 78 -2.53 -14.91 10.50
C GLU A 78 -4.00 -14.84 10.93
N HIS A 79 -4.87 -14.23 10.12
CA HIS A 79 -6.30 -14.14 10.37
C HIS A 79 -7.12 -15.33 9.84
N THR A 80 -6.69 -15.98 8.76
CA THR A 80 -7.36 -17.15 8.13
C THR A 80 -6.69 -18.49 8.45
N CYS A 81 -5.44 -18.49 8.92
CA CYS A 81 -4.63 -19.68 9.22
C CYS A 81 -3.96 -19.64 10.59
N ARG A 82 -4.59 -19.04 11.62
CA ARG A 82 -4.51 -19.67 12.96
C ARG A 82 -5.16 -21.05 12.81
N GLY A 83 -4.32 -22.01 12.48
CA GLY A 83 -4.67 -23.23 11.77
C GLY A 83 -5.57 -24.18 12.54
N GLY A 84 -6.26 -25.03 11.78
CA GLY A 84 -6.80 -26.32 12.23
C GLY A 84 -8.06 -26.29 13.11
N ASP A 85 -8.31 -25.19 13.79
CA ASP A 85 -9.34 -25.10 14.83
C ASP A 85 -10.62 -24.50 14.25
N SER A 86 -11.75 -25.18 14.50
CA SER A 86 -13.06 -24.77 13.99
C SER A 86 -13.37 -23.31 14.41
N PRO A 87 -14.25 -22.58 13.69
CA PRO A 87 -14.70 -21.25 14.13
C PRO A 87 -15.13 -21.20 15.60
N ARG A 88 -15.66 -22.33 16.10
CA ARG A 88 -16.05 -22.51 17.50
C ARG A 88 -14.85 -22.52 18.47
N ASP A 89 -13.75 -23.17 18.08
CA ASP A 89 -12.53 -23.25 18.89
C ASP A 89 -11.81 -21.89 18.96
N GLN A 90 -11.79 -21.16 17.84
CA GLN A 90 -11.25 -19.80 17.81
C GLN A 90 -12.04 -18.84 18.70
N LEU A 91 -13.38 -18.91 18.68
CA LEU A 91 -14.23 -18.14 19.58
C LEU A 91 -14.07 -18.55 21.04
N ARG A 92 -13.87 -19.85 21.31
CA ARG A 92 -13.59 -20.36 22.67
C ARG A 92 -12.29 -19.77 23.21
N ALA A 93 -11.21 -19.78 22.42
CA ALA A 93 -9.94 -19.15 22.80
C ALA A 93 -10.09 -17.64 23.05
N TRP A 94 -10.92 -16.96 22.26
CA TRP A 94 -11.18 -15.52 22.43
C TRP A 94 -11.93 -15.22 23.74
N ILE A 95 -12.95 -16.02 24.08
CA ILE A 95 -13.66 -15.93 25.36
C ILE A 95 -12.69 -16.19 26.52
N ASP A 96 -11.80 -17.17 26.39
CA ASP A 96 -10.81 -17.49 27.41
C ASP A 96 -9.79 -16.38 27.65
N ALA A 97 -9.44 -15.62 26.61
CA ALA A 97 -8.51 -14.51 26.70
C ALA A 97 -9.16 -13.21 27.21
N GLY A 98 -10.38 -12.89 26.76
CA GLY A 98 -10.99 -11.57 26.94
C GLY A 98 -12.09 -11.48 28.01
N VAL A 99 -12.68 -12.61 28.42
CA VAL A 99 -13.86 -12.61 29.30
C VAL A 99 -13.50 -13.11 30.69
N ALA A 100 -14.01 -12.41 31.72
CA ALA A 100 -13.84 -12.82 33.11
C ALA A 100 -14.50 -14.19 33.38
N ALA A 101 -13.84 -15.05 34.16
CA ALA A 101 -14.26 -16.42 34.47
C ALA A 101 -15.76 -16.61 34.79
N PRO A 102 -16.41 -15.79 35.64
CA PRO A 102 -17.84 -16.00 35.96
C PRO A 102 -18.78 -15.76 34.76
N GLN A 103 -18.35 -14.99 33.75
CA GLN A 103 -19.17 -14.67 32.58
C GLN A 103 -18.97 -15.67 31.44
N ARG A 104 -17.85 -16.41 31.41
CA ARG A 104 -17.51 -17.36 30.32
C ARG A 104 -18.60 -18.40 30.06
N ALA A 105 -19.23 -18.91 31.12
CA ALA A 105 -20.30 -19.90 31.01
C ALA A 105 -21.49 -19.44 30.16
N VAL A 106 -21.85 -18.15 30.23
CA VAL A 106 -22.93 -17.57 29.42
C VAL A 106 -22.53 -17.53 27.94
N PHE A 107 -21.28 -17.17 27.64
CA PHE A 107 -20.77 -17.09 26.28
C PHE A 107 -20.60 -18.49 25.66
N TYR A 108 -20.12 -19.48 26.41
CA TYR A 108 -20.06 -20.86 25.91
C TYR A 108 -21.43 -21.42 25.60
N ARG A 109 -22.41 -21.18 26.46
CA ARG A 109 -23.80 -21.59 26.20
C ARG A 109 -24.33 -20.96 24.91
N ARG A 110 -23.99 -19.69 24.64
CA ARG A 110 -24.34 -19.03 23.37
C ARG A 110 -23.61 -19.64 22.17
N LEU A 111 -22.35 -20.04 22.30
CA LEU A 111 -21.62 -20.73 21.24
C LEU A 111 -22.18 -22.12 20.91
N GLU A 112 -22.73 -22.81 21.91
CA GLU A 112 -23.40 -24.11 21.71
C GLU A 112 -24.74 -23.96 20.98
N TYR A 113 -25.45 -22.85 21.20
CA TYR A 113 -26.72 -22.55 20.51
C TYR A 113 -26.56 -21.88 19.14
N ALA A 114 -25.35 -21.48 18.75
CA ALA A 114 -25.11 -20.93 17.42
C ALA A 114 -25.43 -21.99 16.36
N SER A 115 -26.35 -21.64 15.47
CA SER A 115 -27.07 -22.56 14.58
C SER A 115 -26.22 -23.15 13.46
N THR A 116 -25.20 -22.43 12.98
CA THR A 116 -24.33 -22.89 11.88
C THR A 116 -22.88 -22.43 12.05
N GLU A 117 -21.95 -23.13 11.40
CA GLU A 117 -20.55 -22.68 11.32
C GLU A 117 -20.40 -21.37 10.54
N GLU A 118 -21.31 -21.07 9.62
CA GLU A 118 -21.33 -19.82 8.86
C GLU A 118 -21.64 -18.63 9.77
N ASP A 119 -22.62 -18.77 10.68
CA ASP A 119 -22.95 -17.75 11.68
C ASP A 119 -21.74 -17.47 12.60
N LEU A 120 -21.03 -18.52 13.00
CA LEU A 120 -19.83 -18.40 13.83
C LEU A 120 -18.67 -17.71 13.09
N ARG A 121 -18.54 -17.97 11.78
CA ARG A 121 -17.53 -17.31 10.93
C ARG A 121 -17.83 -15.83 10.77
N SER A 122 -19.09 -15.47 10.45
CA SER A 122 -19.51 -14.07 10.36
C SER A 122 -19.26 -13.32 11.66
N LEU A 123 -19.57 -13.94 12.81
CA LEU A 123 -19.32 -13.33 14.12
C LEU A 123 -17.82 -13.12 14.40
N LEU A 124 -16.97 -14.07 14.02
CA LEU A 124 -15.52 -13.93 14.14
C LEU A 124 -15.00 -12.77 13.29
N GLU A 125 -15.46 -12.64 12.05
CA GLU A 125 -15.07 -11.54 11.16
C GLU A 125 -15.47 -10.18 11.75
N ASP A 126 -16.67 -10.06 12.30
CA ASP A 126 -17.13 -8.82 12.92
C ASP A 126 -16.31 -8.46 14.17
N LEU A 127 -15.96 -9.45 15.02
CA LEU A 127 -15.09 -9.23 16.17
C LEU A 127 -13.67 -8.78 15.75
N GLN A 128 -13.12 -9.37 14.68
CA GLN A 128 -11.82 -8.96 14.14
C GLN A 128 -11.85 -7.53 13.59
N ARG A 129 -12.95 -7.15 12.90
CA ARG A 129 -13.14 -5.77 12.42
C ARG A 129 -13.22 -4.77 13.57
N LEU A 130 -13.91 -5.12 14.67
CA LEU A 130 -13.99 -4.28 15.85
C LEU A 130 -12.63 -4.10 16.54
N ASP A 131 -11.82 -5.15 16.63
CA ASP A 131 -10.46 -5.08 17.18
C ASP A 131 -9.54 -4.20 16.32
N LEU A 132 -9.68 -4.29 14.99
CA LEU A 132 -8.98 -3.41 14.06
C LEU A 132 -9.41 -1.95 14.22
N LEU A 133 -10.70 -1.68 14.43
CA LEU A 133 -11.18 -0.32 14.72
C LEU A 133 -10.70 0.20 16.08
N ALA A 134 -10.67 -0.65 17.10
CA ALA A 134 -10.17 -0.31 18.42
C ALA A 134 -8.67 0.02 18.41
N SER A 135 -7.88 -0.77 17.68
CA SER A 135 -6.44 -0.53 17.51
C SER A 135 -6.13 0.73 16.70
N LEU A 136 -6.95 1.07 15.70
CA LEU A 136 -6.84 2.35 14.98
C LEU A 136 -7.28 3.56 15.82
N SER A 137 -8.17 3.37 16.79
CA SER A 137 -8.64 4.43 17.71
C SER A 137 -7.68 4.66 18.87
N ARG A 138 -6.76 3.73 19.13
CA ARG A 138 -5.57 3.97 19.96
C ARG A 138 -4.55 4.72 19.10
N GLU A 139 -4.56 6.05 19.20
CA GLU A 139 -3.44 6.85 18.70
C GLU A 139 -2.13 6.31 19.28
N PRO A 140 -1.02 6.28 18.52
CA PRO A 140 0.27 5.95 19.09
C PRO A 140 0.60 7.02 20.12
N ASP A 141 0.74 6.62 21.39
CA ASP A 141 1.35 7.45 22.41
C ASP A 141 2.64 8.03 21.82
N GLU A 142 2.67 9.36 21.64
CA GLU A 142 3.89 10.06 21.28
C GLU A 142 4.96 9.66 22.30
N PRO A 143 6.16 9.23 21.87
CA PRO A 143 7.24 8.96 22.81
C PRO A 143 7.56 10.28 23.52
N SER A 144 7.21 10.34 24.79
CA SER A 144 7.57 11.47 25.65
C SER A 144 9.10 11.52 25.75
N GLU A 145 9.70 12.56 25.18
CA GLU A 145 11.10 12.96 25.40
C GLU A 145 11.35 13.34 26.87
#